data_AF-A0A4Y9ZWS3-F1
#
_entry.id   AF-A0A4Y9ZWS3-F1
#
_cell.length_a   1.000
_cell.length_b   1.000
_cell.length_c   1.000
_cell.angle_alpha   90.00
_cell.angle_beta   90.00
_cell.angle_gamma   90.00
#
_symmetry.space_group_name_H-M   'P 1'
#
loop_
_entity.id
_entity.type
_entity.pdbx_description
1 polymer ?
#
loop_
_entity_poly.entity_id
_entity_poly.type
_entity_poly.pdbx_seq_one_letter_code
_entity_poly.pdbx_strand_id
1 'polypeptide(L)'
;YSLDGIDVDYEDFNAFDGGTGSAETWLESFTTQLRTQLPQGQYILTHAPVAPWFEANRWGGGGYLAIDKSVGSLIDWYNVQFYNQATYTTCATLLTASDGDFPGSALFQISANGVSLNKLVIGKPANSGDASDGYIDPTTLAGCVSQAKSQGWNAGVMTWEYPDAGAAWIKTVRSQAWPE
;
A
#
# COMPACT_ATOMS: atom_id res chain seq x y z
N TYR A 1 -11.10 14.01 19.98
CA TYR A 1 -11.24 13.37 18.66
C TYR A 1 -11.54 11.88 18.76
N SER A 2 -11.14 11.16 19.82
CA SER A 2 -11.55 9.77 20.09
C SER A 2 -11.35 8.84 18.89
N LEU A 3 -10.18 8.96 18.25
CA LEU A 3 -9.82 8.19 17.07
C LEU A 3 -9.28 6.82 17.50
N ASP A 4 -9.48 5.82 16.65
CA ASP A 4 -9.05 4.44 16.88
C ASP A 4 -7.59 4.18 16.50
N GLY A 5 -6.89 5.16 15.91
CA GLY A 5 -5.55 4.94 15.40
C GLY A 5 -4.97 6.09 14.60
N ILE A 6 -3.86 5.78 13.92
CA ILE A 6 -3.13 6.68 13.02
C ILE A 6 -2.79 5.93 11.73
N ASP A 7 -2.90 6.62 10.60
CA ASP A 7 -2.26 6.25 9.35
C ASP A 7 -1.04 7.16 9.13
N VAL A 8 0.12 6.57 8.88
CA VAL A 8 1.37 7.28 8.62
C VAL A 8 1.55 7.38 7.11
N ASP A 9 1.00 8.44 6.55
CA ASP A 9 1.17 8.82 5.15
C ASP A 9 2.44 9.68 5.00
N TYR A 10 3.58 9.00 5.02
CA TYR A 10 4.89 9.63 4.88
C TYR A 10 5.27 9.71 3.40
N GLU A 11 5.49 10.91 2.88
CA GLU A 11 5.78 11.16 1.47
C GLU A 11 7.01 12.05 1.24
N ASP A 12 8.03 11.95 2.10
CA ASP A 12 9.31 12.64 1.86
C ASP A 12 10.18 11.82 0.88
N PHE A 13 9.86 11.97 -0.42
CA PHE A 13 10.59 11.32 -1.50
C PHE A 13 12.08 11.67 -1.50
N ASN A 14 12.46 12.91 -1.13
CA ASN A 14 13.87 13.32 -1.11
C ASN A 14 14.69 12.49 -0.11
N ALA A 15 14.10 12.11 1.02
CA ALA A 15 14.79 11.30 2.02
C ALA A 15 15.04 9.86 1.53
N PHE A 16 14.07 9.26 0.83
CA PHE A 16 14.27 7.95 0.18
C PHE A 16 15.24 8.04 -1.00
N ASP A 17 15.09 9.03 -1.88
CA ASP A 17 15.96 9.26 -3.04
C ASP A 17 17.41 9.53 -2.64
N GLY A 18 17.63 10.17 -1.49
CA GLY A 18 18.96 10.38 -0.93
C GLY A 18 19.69 9.07 -0.59
N GLY A 19 18.97 7.96 -0.41
CA GLY A 19 19.55 6.63 -0.22
C GLY A 19 20.39 6.47 1.04
N THR A 20 20.29 7.38 2.01
CA THR A 20 21.14 7.40 3.21
C THR A 20 20.65 6.52 4.35
N GLY A 21 19.42 5.98 4.26
CA GLY A 21 18.76 5.27 5.37
C GLY A 21 18.06 6.20 6.37
N SER A 22 18.03 7.52 6.12
CA SER A 22 17.45 8.49 7.05
C SER A 22 15.93 8.37 7.16
N ALA A 23 15.23 8.16 6.04
CA ALA A 23 13.79 7.93 6.01
C ALA A 23 13.43 6.67 6.79
N GLU A 24 14.14 5.57 6.53
CA GLU A 24 13.94 4.28 7.19
C GLU A 24 14.19 4.40 8.69
N THR A 25 15.33 4.96 9.12
CA THR A 25 15.66 5.15 10.53
C THR A 25 14.61 5.98 11.27
N TRP A 26 14.11 7.04 10.62
CA TRP A 26 13.07 7.89 11.19
C TRP A 26 11.75 7.14 11.32
N LEU A 27 11.30 6.46 10.26
CA LEU A 27 10.05 5.69 10.26
C LEU A 27 10.09 4.55 11.28
N GLU A 28 11.21 3.85 11.41
CA GLU A 28 11.40 2.79 12.42
C GLU A 28 11.29 3.35 13.85
N SER A 29 11.99 4.45 14.13
CA SER A 29 11.98 5.10 15.44
C SER A 29 10.60 5.68 15.77
N PHE A 30 9.95 6.31 14.78
CA PHE A 30 8.63 6.90 14.91
C PHE A 30 7.56 5.84 15.17
N THR A 31 7.55 4.75 14.39
CA THR A 31 6.64 3.61 14.58
C THR A 31 6.78 3.00 15.96
N THR A 32 8.03 2.79 16.40
CA THR A 32 8.33 2.27 17.74
C THR A 32 7.80 3.20 18.83
N GLN A 33 8.03 4.51 18.69
CA GLN A 33 7.57 5.50 19.65
C GLN A 33 6.04 5.62 19.67
N LEU A 34 5.38 5.59 18.52
CA LEU A 34 3.92 5.59 18.42
C LEU A 34 3.32 4.41 19.19
N ARG A 35 3.89 3.21 19.08
CA ARG A 35 3.39 2.03 19.81
C ARG A 35 3.52 2.11 21.33
N THR A 36 4.38 2.99 21.86
CA THR A 36 4.39 3.27 23.31
C THR A 36 3.13 4.00 23.77
N GLN A 37 2.49 4.77 22.87
CA GLN A 37 1.28 5.55 23.14
C GLN A 37 0.02 4.90 22.57
N LEU A 38 0.17 4.09 21.52
CA LEU A 38 -0.89 3.40 20.79
C LEU A 38 -0.66 1.88 20.81
N PRO A 39 -0.87 1.20 21.95
CA PRO A 39 -0.62 -0.22 22.08
C PRO A 39 -1.34 -1.04 21.00
N GLN A 40 -0.61 -1.97 20.38
CA GLN A 40 -1.15 -2.85 19.35
C GLN A 40 -2.30 -3.71 19.90
N GLY A 41 -3.31 -3.94 19.08
CA GLY A 41 -4.55 -4.61 19.48
C GLY A 41 -5.55 -3.73 20.23
N GLN A 42 -5.15 -2.51 20.64
CA GLN A 42 -6.06 -1.47 21.16
C GLN A 42 -6.25 -0.34 20.15
N TYR A 43 -5.18 0.03 19.45
CA TYR A 43 -5.20 1.07 18.43
C TYR A 43 -4.64 0.56 17.10
N ILE A 44 -5.21 1.07 16.02
CA ILE A 44 -4.75 0.82 14.65
C ILE A 44 -3.53 1.71 14.36
N LEU A 45 -2.50 1.13 13.77
CA LEU A 45 -1.39 1.86 13.16
C LEU A 45 -1.12 1.32 11.77
N THR A 46 -1.32 2.16 10.77
CA THR A 46 -1.09 1.83 9.37
C THR A 46 -0.10 2.79 8.77
N HIS A 47 0.46 2.42 7.62
CA HIS A 47 1.30 3.30 6.81
C HIS A 47 0.75 3.31 5.39
N ALA A 48 0.96 4.39 4.64
CA ALA A 48 0.54 4.51 3.24
C ALA A 48 1.72 4.70 2.27
N PRO A 49 2.70 3.76 2.22
CA PRO A 49 3.83 3.89 1.30
C PRO A 49 3.41 3.79 -0.17
N VAL A 50 4.14 4.46 -1.06
CA VAL A 50 4.09 4.16 -2.49
C VAL A 50 4.68 2.78 -2.78
N ALA A 51 4.10 2.05 -3.74
CA ALA A 51 4.54 0.70 -4.09
C ALA A 51 6.05 0.57 -4.42
N PRO A 52 6.70 1.52 -5.11
CA PRO A 52 8.14 1.46 -5.38
C PRO A 52 9.04 1.38 -4.16
N TRP A 53 8.60 1.85 -2.99
CA TRP A 53 9.42 1.76 -1.77
C TRP A 53 9.63 0.32 -1.30
N PHE A 54 8.88 -0.64 -1.86
CA PHE A 54 9.10 -2.07 -1.65
C PHE A 54 9.95 -2.75 -2.74
N GLU A 55 10.54 -2.00 -3.68
CA GLU A 55 11.43 -2.55 -4.69
C GLU A 55 12.78 -2.97 -4.08
N ALA A 56 13.12 -4.25 -4.23
CA ALA A 56 14.36 -4.80 -3.71
C ALA A 56 15.59 -4.18 -4.39
N ASN A 57 16.58 -3.79 -3.59
CA ASN A 57 17.88 -3.24 -4.02
C ASN A 57 17.82 -1.87 -4.74
N ARG A 58 16.69 -1.16 -4.72
CA ARG A 58 16.57 0.18 -5.30
C ARG A 58 17.05 1.28 -4.34
N TRP A 59 16.60 1.21 -3.10
CA TRP A 59 16.80 2.25 -2.10
C TRP A 59 18.05 1.97 -1.28
N GLY A 60 18.94 2.95 -1.14
CA GLY A 60 20.20 2.77 -0.40
C GLY A 60 20.01 2.38 1.07
N GLY A 61 18.90 2.81 1.69
CA GLY A 61 18.47 2.41 3.03
C GLY A 61 17.63 1.12 3.09
N GLY A 62 17.30 0.52 1.94
CA GLY A 62 16.49 -0.67 1.82
C GLY A 62 14.98 -0.43 1.72
N GLY A 63 14.53 0.82 1.78
CA GLY A 63 13.13 1.16 1.53
C GLY A 63 12.19 0.63 2.61
N TYR A 64 10.92 0.47 2.24
CA TYR A 64 9.92 -0.15 3.11
C TYR A 64 10.15 -1.66 3.34
N LEU A 65 11.01 -2.33 2.57
CA LEU A 65 11.45 -3.69 2.90
C LEU A 65 12.32 -3.72 4.15
N ALA A 66 13.21 -2.74 4.34
CA ALA A 66 13.99 -2.60 5.58
C ALA A 66 13.07 -2.28 6.77
N ILE A 67 12.15 -1.33 6.58
CA ILE A 67 11.18 -0.93 7.62
C ILE A 67 10.30 -2.11 8.06
N ASP A 68 9.72 -2.87 7.12
CA ASP A 68 8.88 -4.04 7.47
C ASP A 68 9.69 -5.11 8.21
N LYS A 69 10.96 -5.32 7.82
CA LYS A 69 11.85 -6.25 8.52
C LYS A 69 12.17 -5.81 9.94
N SER A 70 12.37 -4.51 10.17
CA SER A 70 12.76 -3.96 11.47
C SER A 70 11.57 -3.81 12.43
N VAL A 71 10.47 -3.21 11.96
CA VAL A 71 9.32 -2.81 12.78
C VAL A 71 7.97 -3.21 12.18
N GLY A 72 7.94 -3.98 11.09
CA GLY A 72 6.70 -4.36 10.43
C GLY A 72 5.75 -5.13 11.34
N SER A 73 6.23 -5.86 12.36
CA SER A 73 5.36 -6.50 13.35
C SER A 73 4.53 -5.51 14.19
N LEU A 74 4.98 -4.25 14.28
CA LEU A 74 4.28 -3.16 14.95
C LEU A 74 3.27 -2.45 14.04
N ILE A 75 3.30 -2.67 12.74
CA ILE A 75 2.40 -2.02 11.76
C ILE A 75 1.29 -3.01 11.40
N ASP A 76 0.03 -2.60 11.53
CA ASP A 76 -1.11 -3.50 11.31
C ASP A 76 -1.25 -3.86 9.83
N TRP A 77 -1.19 -2.87 8.93
CA TRP A 77 -1.10 -3.07 7.48
C TRP A 77 -0.56 -1.84 6.75
N TYR A 78 -0.34 -1.99 5.45
CA TYR A 78 0.11 -0.95 4.52
C TYR A 78 -1.00 -0.63 3.52
N ASN A 79 -1.45 0.61 3.49
CA ASN A 79 -2.30 1.18 2.45
C ASN A 79 -1.43 1.50 1.22
N VAL A 80 -0.92 0.47 0.53
CA VAL A 80 0.10 0.64 -0.51
C VAL A 80 -0.49 1.42 -1.69
N GLN A 81 0.10 2.57 -1.99
CA GLN A 81 -0.34 3.42 -3.08
C GLN A 81 0.18 2.87 -4.42
N PHE A 82 -0.72 2.32 -5.23
CA PHE A 82 -0.44 1.83 -6.59
C PHE A 82 -0.90 2.84 -7.64
N TYR A 83 -0.41 4.09 -7.56
CA TYR A 83 -0.77 5.23 -8.42
C TYR A 83 0.20 6.40 -8.25
N ASN A 84 0.37 7.24 -9.27
CA ASN A 84 1.40 8.31 -9.38
C ASN A 84 2.82 7.77 -9.65
N GLN A 85 2.92 6.65 -10.37
CA GLN A 85 4.19 5.98 -10.70
C GLN A 85 4.30 5.57 -12.17
N ALA A 86 3.38 6.03 -13.02
CA ALA A 86 3.27 5.66 -14.42
C ALA A 86 3.13 4.14 -14.69
N THR A 87 2.63 3.37 -13.71
CA THR A 87 2.36 1.92 -13.81
C THR A 87 1.09 1.54 -13.04
N TYR A 88 0.84 0.23 -12.84
CA TYR A 88 -0.28 -0.36 -12.11
C TYR A 88 -1.66 -0.14 -12.72
N THR A 89 -1.79 0.18 -14.01
CA THR A 89 -3.09 0.49 -14.66
C THR A 89 -3.86 -0.76 -15.15
N THR A 90 -3.26 -1.94 -15.05
CA THR A 90 -3.89 -3.24 -15.37
C THR A 90 -3.74 -4.22 -14.21
N CYS A 91 -4.57 -5.29 -14.18
CA CYS A 91 -4.40 -6.34 -13.17
C CYS A 91 -3.01 -6.99 -13.23
N ALA A 92 -2.42 -7.16 -14.42
CA ALA A 92 -1.10 -7.76 -14.57
C ALA A 92 0.00 -6.88 -13.94
N THR A 93 -0.02 -5.59 -14.24
CA THR A 93 0.95 -4.62 -13.69
C THR A 93 0.74 -4.37 -12.21
N LEU A 94 -0.50 -4.42 -11.73
CA LEU A 94 -0.85 -4.25 -10.31
C LEU A 94 -0.47 -5.47 -9.47
N LEU A 95 -0.78 -6.67 -9.96
CA LEU A 95 -0.72 -7.89 -9.15
C LEU A 95 0.59 -8.66 -9.32
N THR A 96 1.03 -8.86 -10.57
CA THR A 96 2.02 -9.90 -10.88
C THR A 96 3.39 -9.37 -11.28
N ALA A 97 3.43 -8.30 -12.08
CA ALA A 97 4.68 -7.82 -12.66
C ALA A 97 4.54 -6.33 -12.99
N SER A 98 5.04 -5.46 -12.12
CA SER A 98 5.10 -4.03 -12.40
C SER A 98 6.11 -3.76 -13.52
N ASP A 99 5.91 -2.66 -14.22
CA ASP A 99 6.69 -2.26 -15.40
C ASP A 99 7.20 -0.83 -15.27
N GLY A 100 7.77 -0.31 -16.36
CA GLY A 100 8.34 1.04 -16.40
C GLY A 100 9.54 1.19 -15.47
N ASP A 101 9.57 2.30 -14.75
CA ASP A 101 10.69 2.69 -13.90
C ASP A 101 10.74 1.94 -12.57
N PHE A 102 9.70 1.17 -12.20
CA PHE A 102 9.58 0.52 -10.89
C PHE A 102 9.30 -0.99 -10.99
N PRO A 103 10.16 -1.78 -11.65
CA PRO A 103 9.96 -3.22 -11.75
C PRO A 103 10.06 -3.90 -10.37
N GLY A 104 9.32 -4.98 -10.15
CA GLY A 104 9.42 -5.74 -8.89
C GLY A 104 8.59 -5.18 -7.72
N SER A 105 7.68 -4.24 -8.00
CA SER A 105 6.85 -3.54 -7.02
C SER A 105 5.35 -3.87 -7.16
N ALA A 106 4.97 -4.84 -7.99
CA ALA A 106 3.59 -5.35 -7.99
C ALA A 106 3.27 -6.12 -6.70
N LEU A 107 1.99 -6.24 -6.34
CA LEU A 107 1.53 -6.85 -5.08
C LEU A 107 2.23 -8.17 -4.72
N PHE A 108 2.27 -9.13 -5.65
CA PHE A 108 2.88 -10.44 -5.40
C PHE A 108 4.40 -10.41 -5.44
N GLN A 109 5.01 -9.43 -6.12
CA GLN A 109 6.45 -9.22 -6.10
C GLN A 109 6.88 -8.65 -4.74
N ILE A 110 6.13 -7.68 -4.21
CA ILE A 110 6.34 -7.15 -2.85
C ILE A 110 6.26 -8.29 -1.82
N SER A 111 5.22 -9.13 -1.92
CA SER A 111 5.10 -10.25 -0.99
C SER A 111 6.21 -11.29 -1.14
N ALA A 112 6.67 -11.56 -2.37
CA ALA A 112 7.82 -12.43 -2.63
C ALA A 112 9.14 -11.91 -2.01
N ASN A 113 9.23 -10.60 -1.74
CA ASN A 113 10.35 -9.97 -1.03
C ASN A 113 10.22 -10.04 0.51
N GLY A 114 9.22 -10.73 1.03
CA GLY A 114 9.11 -11.07 2.46
C GLY A 114 8.02 -10.35 3.24
N VAL A 115 7.32 -9.38 2.63
CA VAL A 115 6.19 -8.71 3.28
C VAL A 115 4.98 -9.63 3.28
N SER A 116 4.32 -9.75 4.43
CA SER A 116 3.11 -10.57 4.56
C SER A 116 2.03 -10.11 3.57
N LEU A 117 1.58 -11.02 2.70
CA LEU A 117 0.63 -10.72 1.63
C LEU A 117 -0.64 -10.04 2.15
N ASN A 118 -1.14 -10.46 3.31
CA ASN A 118 -2.36 -9.95 3.91
C ASN A 118 -2.19 -8.64 4.68
N LYS A 119 -0.98 -8.08 4.71
CA LYS A 119 -0.73 -6.69 5.15
C LYS A 119 -0.73 -5.69 3.98
N LEU A 120 -0.78 -6.15 2.73
CA LEU A 120 -0.65 -5.28 1.55
C LEU A 120 -2.03 -4.90 1.02
N VAL A 121 -2.62 -3.83 1.55
CA VAL A 121 -3.90 -3.29 1.05
C VAL A 121 -3.65 -2.61 -0.29
N ILE A 122 -4.49 -2.89 -1.29
CA ILE A 122 -4.38 -2.27 -2.62
C ILE A 122 -4.96 -0.86 -2.55
N GLY A 123 -4.13 0.17 -2.65
CA GLY A 123 -4.54 1.58 -2.75
C GLY A 123 -4.75 2.01 -4.20
N LYS A 124 -5.93 2.59 -4.52
CA LYS A 124 -6.25 3.11 -5.86
C LYS A 124 -6.98 4.46 -5.85
N PRO A 125 -6.76 5.32 -6.87
CA PRO A 125 -7.55 6.53 -7.04
C PRO A 125 -9.04 6.20 -7.21
N ALA A 126 -9.91 6.99 -6.61
CA ALA A 126 -11.35 6.81 -6.67
C ALA A 126 -11.87 7.11 -8.09
N ASN A 127 -11.36 8.18 -8.70
CA ASN A 127 -11.56 8.54 -10.10
C ASN A 127 -10.23 8.97 -10.78
N SER A 128 -10.28 9.26 -12.09
CA SER A 128 -9.09 9.59 -12.89
C SER A 128 -8.48 10.97 -12.61
N GLY A 129 -9.16 11.84 -11.87
CA GLY A 129 -8.71 13.17 -11.48
C GLY A 129 -8.04 13.23 -10.10
N ASP A 130 -8.13 12.16 -9.31
CA ASP A 130 -7.62 12.14 -7.93
C ASP A 130 -6.12 11.77 -7.85
N ALA A 131 -5.52 11.44 -8.99
CA ALA A 131 -4.13 11.06 -9.15
C ALA A 131 -3.63 11.44 -10.55
N SER A 132 -2.32 11.58 -10.74
CA SER A 132 -1.73 11.84 -12.06
C SER A 132 -1.81 10.63 -12.99
N ASP A 133 -1.78 9.42 -12.44
CA ASP A 133 -1.90 8.14 -13.16
C ASP A 133 -2.38 7.01 -12.22
N GLY A 134 -2.46 5.78 -12.74
CA GLY A 134 -2.75 4.59 -11.92
C GLY A 134 -4.24 4.30 -11.65
N TYR A 135 -5.16 5.14 -12.14
CA TYR A 135 -6.60 4.85 -12.06
C TYR A 135 -6.97 3.53 -12.79
N ILE A 136 -7.83 2.73 -12.16
CA ILE A 136 -8.49 1.57 -12.75
C ILE A 136 -10.00 1.74 -12.54
N ASP A 137 -10.79 1.55 -13.61
CA ASP A 137 -12.25 1.53 -13.50
C ASP A 137 -12.72 0.56 -12.39
N PRO A 138 -13.66 0.95 -11.51
CA PRO A 138 -14.09 0.12 -10.37
C PRO A 138 -14.53 -1.31 -10.74
N THR A 139 -15.17 -1.50 -11.90
CA THR A 139 -15.59 -2.84 -12.36
C THR A 139 -14.38 -3.68 -12.76
N THR A 140 -13.41 -3.07 -13.43
CA THR A 140 -12.13 -3.71 -13.77
C THR A 140 -11.33 -4.02 -12.50
N LEU A 141 -11.29 -3.09 -11.54
CA LEU A 141 -10.63 -3.28 -10.26
C LEU A 141 -11.25 -4.44 -9.47
N ALA A 142 -12.59 -4.58 -9.48
CA ALA A 142 -13.26 -5.73 -8.86
C ALA A 142 -12.75 -7.07 -9.41
N GLY A 143 -12.50 -7.14 -10.72
CA GLY A 143 -11.88 -8.31 -11.36
C GLY A 143 -10.45 -8.55 -10.88
N CYS A 144 -9.62 -7.50 -10.78
CA CYS A 144 -8.26 -7.63 -10.24
C CYS A 144 -8.26 -8.12 -8.79
N VAL A 145 -9.13 -7.55 -7.93
CA VAL A 145 -9.26 -7.92 -6.52
C VAL A 145 -9.71 -9.38 -6.39
N SER A 146 -10.64 -9.84 -7.24
CA SER A 146 -11.04 -11.25 -7.29
C SER A 146 -9.88 -12.18 -7.70
N GLN A 147 -9.06 -11.79 -8.69
CA GLN A 147 -7.87 -12.54 -9.10
C GLN A 147 -6.84 -12.61 -7.97
N ALA A 148 -6.60 -11.49 -7.27
CA ALA A 148 -5.70 -11.45 -6.13
C ALA A 148 -6.18 -12.40 -5.03
N LYS A 149 -7.49 -12.36 -4.72
CA LYS A 149 -8.11 -13.22 -3.72
C LYS A 149 -8.00 -14.71 -4.05
N SER A 150 -8.18 -15.10 -5.30
CA SER A 150 -7.98 -16.49 -5.73
C SER A 150 -6.53 -16.98 -5.58
N GLN A 151 -5.58 -16.07 -5.44
CA GLN A 151 -4.15 -16.36 -5.25
C GLN A 151 -3.70 -16.20 -3.78
N GLY A 152 -4.65 -16.17 -2.84
CA GLY A 152 -4.37 -16.21 -1.39
C GLY A 152 -4.26 -14.86 -0.69
N TRP A 153 -4.45 -13.76 -1.42
CA TRP A 153 -4.49 -12.41 -0.84
C TRP A 153 -5.87 -12.08 -0.24
N ASN A 154 -5.93 -11.38 0.89
CA ASN A 154 -7.18 -10.98 1.54
C ASN A 154 -7.04 -9.70 2.39
N ALA A 155 -6.15 -8.77 2.00
CA ALA A 155 -5.87 -7.57 2.81
C ALA A 155 -6.97 -6.49 2.71
N GLY A 156 -7.60 -6.33 1.54
CA GLY A 156 -8.61 -5.29 1.30
C GLY A 156 -8.15 -4.19 0.33
N VAL A 157 -9.02 -3.21 0.08
CA VAL A 157 -8.76 -2.11 -0.86
C VAL A 157 -8.90 -0.77 -0.12
N MET A 158 -7.92 0.11 -0.33
CA MET A 158 -7.94 1.52 0.08
C MET A 158 -8.18 2.38 -1.17
N THR A 159 -8.77 3.56 -0.98
CA THR A 159 -8.94 4.49 -2.09
C THR A 159 -8.71 5.94 -1.71
N TRP A 160 -8.14 6.70 -2.65
CA TRP A 160 -7.99 8.15 -2.59
C TRP A 160 -8.89 8.80 -3.65
N GLU A 161 -9.99 9.48 -3.31
CA GLU A 161 -10.47 9.74 -1.96
C GLU A 161 -12.00 9.79 -1.85
N TYR A 162 -12.48 10.00 -0.64
CA TYR A 162 -13.85 10.43 -0.40
C TYR A 162 -13.95 11.95 -0.65
N PRO A 163 -14.99 12.46 -1.34
CA PRO A 163 -16.29 11.83 -1.61
C PRO A 163 -16.39 10.99 -2.90
N ASP A 164 -15.35 10.95 -3.73
CA ASP A 164 -15.43 10.31 -5.05
C ASP A 164 -15.55 8.78 -4.99
N ALA A 165 -15.07 8.15 -3.91
CA ALA A 165 -15.28 6.73 -3.61
C ALA A 165 -16.31 6.48 -2.49
N GLY A 166 -17.56 6.88 -2.73
CA GLY A 166 -18.68 6.57 -1.83
C GLY A 166 -19.13 5.10 -1.82
N ALA A 167 -20.25 4.82 -1.16
CA ALA A 167 -20.79 3.45 -1.01
C ALA A 167 -20.98 2.69 -2.33
N ALA A 168 -21.34 3.38 -3.42
CA ALA A 168 -21.50 2.77 -4.74
C ALA A 168 -20.16 2.26 -5.30
N TRP A 169 -19.07 3.03 -5.11
CA TRP A 169 -17.72 2.62 -5.51
C TRP A 169 -17.30 1.38 -4.72
N ILE A 170 -17.47 1.41 -3.39
CA ILE A 170 -17.13 0.29 -2.50
C ILE A 170 -17.90 -0.97 -2.91
N LYS A 171 -19.21 -0.85 -3.16
CA LYS A 171 -20.04 -1.96 -3.61
C LYS A 171 -19.54 -2.58 -4.92
N THR A 172 -19.15 -1.74 -5.89
CA THR A 172 -18.62 -2.21 -7.17
C THR A 172 -17.29 -2.93 -6.98
N VAL A 173 -16.31 -2.33 -6.30
CA VAL A 173 -14.97 -2.90 -6.14
C VAL A 173 -14.99 -4.23 -5.37
N ARG A 174 -15.83 -4.37 -4.35
CA ARG A 174 -15.93 -5.63 -3.60
C ARG A 174 -16.73 -6.73 -4.30
N SER A 175 -17.50 -6.40 -5.35
CA SER A 175 -18.59 -7.25 -5.88
C SER A 175 -18.16 -8.65 -6.32
N GLN A 176 -16.94 -8.83 -6.81
CA GLN A 176 -16.45 -10.12 -7.30
C GLN A 176 -15.64 -10.90 -6.25
N ALA A 177 -14.99 -10.20 -5.31
CA ALA A 177 -14.15 -10.82 -4.29
C ALA A 177 -14.89 -11.13 -2.99
N TRP A 178 -15.78 -10.24 -2.54
CA TRP A 178 -16.60 -10.39 -1.33
C TRP A 178 -18.05 -10.00 -1.63
N PRO A 179 -18.75 -10.80 -2.46
CA PRO A 179 -20.15 -10.56 -2.78
C PRO A 179 -21.01 -10.60 -1.52
N GLU A 180 -22.02 -9.74 -1.47
CA GLU A 180 -23.10 -9.73 -0.48
C GLU A 180 -24.23 -10.68 -0.88
#